data_AF-A0A958HMY1-F1
#
_entry.id   AF-A0A958HMY1-F1
#
_cell.length_a   1.000
_cell.length_b   1.000
_cell.length_c   1.000
_cell.angle_alpha   90.00
_cell.angle_beta   90.00
_cell.angle_gamma   90.00
#
_symmetry.space_group_name_H-M   'P 1'
#
loop_
_entity.id
_entity.type
_entity.pdbx_description
1 polymer ?
#
loop_
_entity_poly.entity_id
_entity_poly.type
_entity_poly.pdbx_seq_one_letter_code
_entity_poly.pdbx_strand_id
1 'polypeptide(L)'
;MTTSFLDDDLDRPHEACGVFGIYARGSDVARVTFFALYSLQHRGQESAGIATCDGWAAYSHKGMGLVHQVFNEENLSPLKGHLAIGHNRYSTTGGSHLRNAQPYLIETMYGPLGVGHNGNLTNALEL
;
A
#
# COMPACT_ATOMS: atom_id res chain seq x y z
N MET A 1 -2.70 -38.16 28.76
CA MET A 1 -1.30 -38.25 28.34
C MET A 1 -1.32 -38.66 26.87
N THR A 2 -0.97 -37.85 25.89
CA THR A 2 -0.03 -36.72 25.85
C THR A 2 -0.31 -35.81 24.64
N THR A 3 -0.39 -34.51 24.93
CA THR A 3 0.19 -33.36 24.19
C THR A 3 -0.21 -33.06 22.73
N SER A 4 -1.07 -32.05 22.61
CA SER A 4 -0.89 -30.82 21.80
C SER A 4 -0.24 -30.94 20.41
N PHE A 5 -1.07 -31.12 19.38
CA PHE A 5 -0.84 -30.51 18.07
C PHE A 5 -1.71 -29.25 18.00
N LEU A 6 -1.33 -28.23 18.78
CA LEU A 6 -1.85 -26.88 18.56
C LEU A 6 -1.03 -26.29 17.42
N ASP A 7 -1.72 -25.67 16.46
CA ASP A 7 -1.23 -24.98 15.28
C ASP A 7 -0.16 -23.92 15.60
N ASP A 8 1.10 -24.36 15.76
CA ASP A 8 2.26 -23.49 16.00
C ASP A 8 2.66 -22.65 14.76
N ASP A 9 1.93 -22.83 13.64
CA ASP A 9 2.13 -22.09 12.37
C ASP A 9 1.17 -20.90 12.19
N LEU A 10 0.12 -20.77 13.00
CA LEU A 10 -0.79 -19.61 12.94
C LEU A 10 -0.23 -18.38 13.68
N ASP A 11 0.68 -18.57 14.63
CA ASP A 11 1.19 -17.53 15.53
C ASP A 11 2.51 -16.88 15.05
N ARG A 12 2.93 -17.17 13.81
CA ARG A 12 4.11 -16.56 13.17
C ARG A 12 3.71 -15.34 12.33
N PRO A 13 4.56 -14.31 12.20
CA PRO A 13 4.30 -13.23 11.26
C PRO A 13 4.22 -13.77 9.83
N HIS A 14 3.01 -13.86 9.27
CA HIS A 14 2.82 -14.12 7.84
C HIS A 14 3.08 -12.82 7.07
N GLU A 15 3.85 -12.90 5.99
CA GLU A 15 4.14 -11.75 5.13
C GLU A 15 2.83 -11.29 4.47
N ALA A 16 2.31 -10.17 4.95
CA ALA A 16 1.04 -9.59 4.54
C ALA A 16 1.26 -8.12 4.25
N CYS A 17 0.59 -7.59 3.23
CA CYS A 17 0.83 -6.25 2.69
C CYS A 17 0.89 -5.15 3.76
N GLY A 18 1.77 -4.18 3.60
CA GLY A 18 1.78 -2.98 4.43
C GLY A 18 0.78 -1.96 3.92
N VAL A 19 -0.01 -1.34 4.81
CA VAL A 19 -0.86 -0.19 4.48
C VAL A 19 -0.58 0.96 5.43
N PHE A 20 -0.62 2.18 4.91
CA PHE A 20 -0.49 3.40 5.70
C PHE A 20 -1.46 4.47 5.18
N GLY A 21 -1.97 5.31 6.08
CA GLY A 21 -2.82 6.44 5.73
C GLY A 21 -2.54 7.62 6.65
N ILE A 22 -2.54 8.83 6.09
CA ILE A 22 -2.33 10.07 6.85
C ILE A 22 -3.21 11.19 6.31
N TYR A 23 -3.73 11.98 7.25
CA TYR A 23 -4.30 13.30 7.02
C TYR A 23 -3.51 14.31 7.86
N ALA A 24 -2.83 15.25 7.21
CA ALA A 24 -2.06 16.28 7.90
C ALA A 24 -1.92 17.52 7.00
N ARG A 25 -2.49 18.64 7.44
CA ARG A 25 -2.32 19.93 6.74
C ARG A 25 -0.98 20.55 7.12
N GLY A 26 -0.29 21.14 6.14
CA GLY A 26 1.01 21.79 6.36
C GLY A 26 2.19 20.83 6.51
N SER A 27 1.99 19.53 6.28
CA SER A 27 3.06 18.52 6.26
C SER A 27 3.24 17.94 4.86
N ASP A 28 4.44 17.48 4.55
CA ASP A 28 4.72 16.70 3.34
C ASP A 28 4.21 15.25 3.53
N VAL A 29 2.91 15.06 3.30
CA VAL A 29 2.26 13.76 3.50
C VAL A 29 2.82 12.66 2.60
N ALA A 30 3.36 12.99 1.43
CA ALA A 30 4.03 12.03 0.55
C ALA A 30 5.32 11.52 1.19
N ARG A 31 6.17 12.42 1.69
CA ARG A 31 7.42 12.06 2.37
C ARG A 31 7.20 11.32 3.69
N VAL A 32 6.21 11.73 4.47
CA VAL A 32 5.83 10.98 5.68
C VAL A 32 5.37 9.57 5.31
N THR A 33 4.55 9.43 4.27
CA THR A 33 4.11 8.12 3.77
C THR A 33 5.28 7.27 3.28
N PHE A 34 6.25 7.85 2.56
CA PHE A 34 7.47 7.15 2.15
C PHE A 34 8.21 6.54 3.35
N PHE A 35 8.46 7.30 4.40
CA PHE A 35 9.16 6.77 5.58
C PHE A 35 8.32 5.74 6.33
N ALA A 36 7.00 5.92 6.41
CA ALA A 36 6.11 4.92 6.98
C ALA A 36 6.18 3.61 6.20
N LEU A 37 6.08 3.65 4.87
CA LEU A 37 6.23 2.47 4.02
C LEU A 37 7.62 1.85 4.12
N TYR A 38 8.68 2.65 4.23
CA TYR A 38 10.02 2.14 4.46
C TYR A 38 10.11 1.36 5.78
N SER A 39 9.50 1.86 6.85
CA SER A 39 9.43 1.13 8.13
C SER A 39 8.59 -0.16 8.04
N LEU A 40 7.59 -0.17 7.16
CA LEU A 40 6.75 -1.33 6.85
C LEU A 40 7.30 -2.19 5.69
N GLN A 41 8.57 -2.03 5.28
CA GLN A 41 9.13 -2.78 4.14
C GLN A 41 9.10 -4.30 4.36
N HIS A 42 9.20 -4.74 5.62
CA HIS A 42 9.09 -6.15 6.00
C HIS A 42 7.71 -6.76 5.72
N ARG A 43 6.70 -5.95 5.38
CA ARG A 43 5.33 -6.37 5.05
C ARG A 43 5.08 -6.53 3.54
N GLY A 44 6.10 -6.36 2.70
CA GLY A 44 5.97 -6.57 1.26
C GLY A 44 7.13 -5.97 0.51
N GLN A 45 7.69 -6.72 -0.45
CA GLN A 45 8.94 -6.36 -1.14
C GLN A 45 8.77 -6.32 -2.67
N GLU A 46 7.58 -6.63 -3.17
CA GLU A 46 7.31 -6.83 -4.58
C GLU A 46 6.89 -5.55 -5.29
N SER A 47 6.13 -4.70 -4.62
CA SER A 47 5.83 -3.36 -5.12
C SER A 47 5.51 -2.40 -3.99
N ALA A 48 5.68 -1.11 -4.28
CA ALA A 48 5.27 -0.03 -3.39
C ALA A 48 4.50 1.02 -4.19
N GLY A 49 3.60 1.73 -3.51
CA GLY A 49 2.82 2.80 -4.11
C GLY A 49 2.37 3.83 -3.08
N ILE A 50 2.27 5.09 -3.52
CA ILE A 50 1.75 6.20 -2.74
C ILE A 50 0.72 6.92 -3.61
N ALA A 51 -0.44 7.20 -3.04
CA ALA A 51 -1.41 8.13 -3.59
C ALA A 51 -1.63 9.28 -2.60
N THR A 52 -1.76 10.50 -3.12
CA THR A 52 -2.00 11.72 -2.36
C THR A 52 -3.21 12.46 -2.91
N CYS A 53 -3.85 13.29 -2.09
CA CYS A 53 -4.98 14.10 -2.50
C CYS A 53 -5.01 15.45 -1.75
N ASP A 54 -5.42 16.51 -2.43
CA ASP A 54 -5.65 17.83 -1.87
C ASP A 54 -7.14 18.11 -1.55
N GLY A 55 -7.98 17.08 -1.65
CA GLY A 55 -9.43 17.15 -1.52
C GLY A 55 -10.18 17.30 -2.85
N TRP A 56 -9.47 17.58 -3.95
CA TRP A 56 -10.04 17.76 -5.28
C TRP A 56 -9.31 16.93 -6.33
N ALA A 57 -8.00 17.05 -6.39
CA ALA A 57 -7.11 16.33 -7.28
C ALA A 57 -6.34 15.27 -6.50
N ALA A 58 -6.17 14.10 -7.12
CA ALA A 58 -5.35 13.03 -6.60
C ALA A 58 -4.17 12.74 -7.51
N TYR A 59 -3.06 12.37 -6.90
CA TYR A 59 -1.80 12.04 -7.57
C TYR A 59 -1.33 10.68 -7.07
N SER A 60 -0.74 9.87 -7.94
CA SER A 60 -0.22 8.57 -7.55
C SER A 60 1.07 8.22 -8.27
N HIS A 61 1.99 7.59 -7.54
CA HIS A 61 3.15 6.93 -8.12
C HIS A 61 3.30 5.55 -7.50
N LYS A 62 3.62 4.56 -8.33
CA LYS A 62 3.80 3.17 -7.91
C LYS A 62 4.76 2.44 -8.84
N GLY A 63 5.46 1.45 -8.29
CA GLY A 63 6.48 0.70 -9.01
C GLY A 63 6.72 -0.66 -8.40
N MET A 64 7.42 -1.51 -9.14
CA MET A 64 7.87 -2.81 -8.64
C MET A 64 9.14 -2.65 -7.81
N GLY A 65 9.31 -3.53 -6.83
CA GLY A 65 10.46 -3.58 -5.95
C GLY A 65 10.24 -2.85 -4.62
N LEU A 66 11.36 -2.58 -3.95
CA LEU A 66 11.42 -2.01 -2.62
C LEU A 66 11.07 -0.51 -2.65
N VAL A 67 10.61 0.03 -1.51
CA VAL A 67 10.19 1.43 -1.37
C VAL A 67 11.26 2.41 -1.88
N HIS A 68 12.53 2.18 -1.51
CA HIS A 68 13.65 3.04 -1.94
C HIS A 68 14.02 2.92 -3.42
N GLN A 69 13.57 1.86 -4.10
CA GLN A 69 13.77 1.67 -5.54
C GLN A 69 12.64 2.33 -6.33
N VAL A 70 11.42 2.32 -5.78
CA VAL A 70 10.23 2.91 -6.41
C VAL A 70 10.23 4.43 -6.29
N PHE A 71 10.67 4.97 -5.17
CA PHE A 71 10.59 6.40 -4.87
C PHE A 71 11.93 7.10 -4.85
N ASN A 72 12.00 8.26 -5.50
CA ASN A 72 13.08 9.23 -5.42
C ASN A 72 12.47 10.63 -5.35
N GLU A 73 13.29 11.67 -5.18
CA GLU A 73 12.75 13.03 -5.03
C GLU A 73 11.99 13.52 -6.28
N GLU A 74 12.38 13.07 -7.47
CA GLU A 74 11.74 13.46 -8.73
C GLU A 74 10.30 12.94 -8.83
N ASN A 75 10.05 11.71 -8.39
CA ASN A 75 8.73 11.08 -8.48
C ASN A 75 7.88 11.23 -7.19
N LEU A 76 8.51 11.59 -6.07
CA LEU A 76 7.81 11.88 -4.82
C LEU A 76 7.33 13.34 -4.79
N SER A 77 8.12 14.27 -5.32
CA SER A 77 7.78 15.70 -5.32
C SER A 77 6.44 16.06 -6.00
N PRO A 78 5.94 15.36 -7.04
CA PRO A 78 4.63 15.66 -7.64
C PRO A 78 3.44 15.19 -6.81
N LEU A 79 3.66 14.36 -5.78
CA LEU A 79 2.60 13.83 -4.91
C LEU A 79 2.17 14.88 -3.88
N LYS A 80 1.37 15.84 -4.32
CA LYS A 80 0.91 16.97 -3.52
C LYS A 80 -0.39 16.66 -2.77
N GLY A 81 -0.61 17.39 -1.68
CA GLY A 81 -1.88 17.34 -0.95
C GLY A 81 -1.69 17.33 0.56
N HIS A 82 -2.75 16.98 1.26
CA HIS A 82 -2.78 16.87 2.72
C HIS A 82 -3.42 15.56 3.19
N LEU A 83 -3.75 14.68 2.25
CA LEU A 83 -4.16 13.30 2.41
C LEU A 83 -3.15 12.42 1.69
N ALA A 84 -2.78 11.28 2.28
CA ALA A 84 -2.02 10.25 1.58
C ALA A 84 -2.40 8.85 2.05
N ILE A 85 -2.31 7.89 1.14
CA ILE A 85 -2.31 6.47 1.42
C ILE A 85 -1.12 5.81 0.76
N GLY A 86 -0.55 4.80 1.42
CA GLY A 86 0.59 4.05 0.96
C GLY A 86 0.34 2.54 1.04
N HIS A 87 0.99 1.78 0.16
CA HIS A 87 0.93 0.33 0.17
C HIS A 87 2.28 -0.30 -0.16
N ASN A 88 2.65 -1.34 0.58
CA ASN A 88 3.71 -2.27 0.23
C ASN A 88 3.06 -3.63 -0.06
N ARG A 89 3.22 -4.13 -1.28
CA ARG A 89 2.65 -5.42 -1.66
C ARG A 89 3.63 -6.52 -1.32
N TYR A 90 3.14 -7.51 -0.59
CA TYR A 90 3.69 -8.86 -0.59
C TYR A 90 3.04 -9.68 -1.70
N SER A 91 3.77 -10.55 -2.42
CA SER A 91 3.15 -11.35 -3.47
C SER A 91 2.29 -12.45 -2.87
N THR A 92 1.00 -12.21 -2.87
CA THR A 92 0.00 -13.28 -2.85
C THR A 92 -0.28 -13.75 -4.28
N THR A 93 -1.34 -14.54 -4.45
CA THR A 93 -1.89 -14.99 -5.73
C THR A 93 -1.96 -13.86 -6.77
N GLY A 94 -1.71 -14.18 -8.05
CA GLY A 94 -1.84 -13.22 -9.16
C GLY A 94 -0.53 -12.62 -9.69
N GLY A 95 0.61 -13.03 -9.13
CA GLY A 95 1.94 -12.74 -9.66
C GLY A 95 2.41 -11.29 -9.47
N SER A 96 3.69 -11.05 -9.78
CA SER A 96 4.36 -9.76 -9.60
C SER A 96 4.22 -8.89 -10.84
N HIS A 97 3.05 -8.25 -10.99
CA HIS A 97 2.78 -7.30 -12.07
C HIS A 97 2.48 -5.90 -11.53
N LEU A 98 2.91 -4.87 -12.26
CA LEU A 98 2.66 -3.47 -11.88
C LEU A 98 1.16 -3.14 -11.74
N ARG A 99 0.29 -3.79 -12.54
CA ARG A 99 -1.18 -3.65 -12.41
C ARG A 99 -1.72 -4.08 -11.04
N ASN A 100 -0.99 -4.94 -10.33
CA ASN A 100 -1.35 -5.41 -8.99
C ASN A 100 -0.78 -4.48 -7.89
N ALA A 101 0.05 -3.49 -8.25
CA ALA A 101 0.57 -2.52 -7.29
C ALA A 101 -0.53 -1.55 -6.87
N GLN A 102 -0.67 -1.40 -5.55
CA GLN A 102 -1.61 -0.52 -4.89
C GLN A 102 -0.88 0.73 -4.36
N PRO A 103 -1.58 1.83 -4.05
CA PRO A 103 -3.03 2.03 -4.08
C PRO A 103 -3.68 1.99 -5.48
N TYR A 104 -4.97 1.64 -5.51
CA TYR A 104 -5.84 1.87 -6.66
C TYR A 104 -6.49 3.25 -6.53
N LEU A 105 -6.45 4.02 -7.61
CA LEU A 105 -7.09 5.32 -7.71
C LEU A 105 -8.16 5.24 -8.79
N ILE A 106 -9.39 5.60 -8.44
CA ILE A 106 -10.56 5.49 -9.31
C ILE A 106 -11.25 6.85 -9.33
N GLU A 107 -11.58 7.35 -10.51
CA GLU A 107 -12.42 8.54 -10.65
C GLU A 107 -13.89 8.16 -10.45
N THR A 108 -14.59 8.93 -9.62
CA THR A 108 -16.01 8.75 -9.35
C THR A 108 -16.76 10.05 -9.58
N MET A 109 -18.10 9.99 -9.61
CA MET A 109 -18.94 11.20 -9.66
C MET A 109 -18.78 12.12 -8.44
N TYR A 110 -18.16 11.63 -7.36
CA TYR A 110 -17.89 12.37 -6.13
C TYR A 110 -16.43 12.81 -5.99
N GLY A 111 -15.62 12.62 -7.04
CA GLY A 111 -14.19 12.89 -7.03
C GLY A 111 -13.34 11.61 -6.92
N PRO A 112 -12.02 11.75 -6.71
CA PRO A 112 -11.10 10.62 -6.70
C PRO A 112 -11.29 9.74 -5.45
N LEU A 113 -11.37 8.43 -5.65
CA LEU A 113 -11.40 7.40 -4.62
C LEU A 113 -10.09 6.61 -4.63
N GLY A 114 -9.35 6.65 -3.53
CA GLY A 114 -8.13 5.87 -3.33
C GLY A 114 -8.36 4.70 -2.38
N VAL A 115 -7.91 3.49 -2.75
CA VAL A 115 -8.03 2.28 -1.93
C VAL A 115 -6.70 1.52 -1.89
N GLY A 116 -6.25 1.18 -0.68
CA GLY A 116 -5.18 0.23 -0.42
C GLY A 116 -5.70 -0.83 0.56
N HIS A 117 -5.35 -2.09 0.32
CA HIS A 117 -5.91 -3.24 1.03
C HIS A 117 -4.84 -4.26 1.40
N ASN A 118 -4.95 -4.80 2.62
CA ASN A 118 -4.22 -5.97 3.06
C ASN A 118 -5.22 -7.06 3.47
N GLY A 119 -5.32 -8.11 2.65
CA GLY A 119 -6.24 -9.22 2.86
C GLY A 119 -6.58 -9.92 1.55
N ASN A 120 -7.58 -10.81 1.58
CA ASN A 120 -8.08 -11.52 0.41
C ASN A 120 -9.62 -11.62 0.45
N LEU A 121 -10.27 -11.35 -0.68
CA LEU A 121 -11.72 -11.55 -0.85
C LEU A 121 -11.95 -13.00 -1.33
N THR A 122 -12.54 -13.83 -0.49
CA THR A 122 -12.72 -15.27 -0.77
C THR A 122 -13.76 -15.57 -1.85
N ASN A 123 -14.68 -14.64 -2.09
CA ASN A 123 -15.74 -14.72 -3.08
C ASN A 123 -15.55 -13.74 -4.25
N ALA A 124 -14.30 -13.35 -4.55
CA ALA A 124 -14.00 -12.35 -5.58
C ALA A 124 -14.50 -12.72 -7.00
N LEU A 125 -14.73 -14.00 -7.29
CA LEU A 125 -15.25 -14.45 -8.59
C LEU A 125 -16.78 -14.34 -8.70
N GLU A 126 -17.48 -14.10 -7.59
CA GLU A 126 -18.94 -13.97 -7.53
C GLU A 126 -19.41 -12.50 -7.46
N LEU A 127 -18.50 -11.56 -7.20
CA LEU A 127 -18.73 -10.12 -7.10
C LEU A 127 -18.51 -9.41 -8.44
#